data_AF-A0A7S4JQN3-F1
#
_entry.id   AF-A0A7S4JQN3-F1
#
_cell.length_a   1.000
_cell.length_b   1.000
_cell.length_c   1.000
_cell.angle_alpha   90.00
_cell.angle_beta   90.00
_cell.angle_gamma   90.00
#
_symmetry.space_group_name_H-M   'P 1'
#
loop_
_entity.id
_entity.type
_entity.pdbx_description
1 polymer ?
#
loop_
_entity_poly.entity_id
_entity_poly.type
_entity_poly.pdbx_seq_one_letter_code
_entity_poly.pdbx_strand_id
1 'polypeptide(L)'
;MLPLSQPVSSAAKRSAAKVMAKYLRHVPFESEGSSKSLTLARELVQALLAEPDISVASELCAAVAASIGNRSRHKEGYKKLLVDAGLLVGAKRLLLAASETFILVAANVLLKLSDLEQCRQFVLEHGLISALKDAAASHRSCAIPAMRALASCARGHVGLRLQALECGAVEAVLASLKSLAVRGGREEEGEEEEEISVPRASAKIRIRMMPTK
;
A
#
# COMPACT_ATOMS: atom_id res chain seq x y z
N MET A 1 29.47 -33.22 -9.88
CA MET A 1 28.89 -32.01 -10.51
C MET A 1 27.55 -31.75 -9.81
N LEU A 2 27.42 -30.66 -9.06
CA LEU A 2 26.15 -30.28 -8.44
C LEU A 2 25.18 -29.81 -9.55
N PRO A 3 23.88 -30.14 -9.47
CA PRO A 3 22.93 -29.68 -10.47
C PRO A 3 22.85 -28.15 -10.40
N LEU A 4 23.01 -27.50 -11.55
CA LEU A 4 22.74 -26.07 -11.73
C LEU A 4 21.33 -25.81 -11.15
N SER A 5 21.28 -25.01 -10.09
CA SER A 5 20.04 -24.62 -9.43
C SER A 5 19.06 -24.13 -10.48
N GLN A 6 17.99 -24.89 -10.71
CA GLN A 6 16.94 -24.51 -11.65
C GLN A 6 16.40 -23.13 -11.27
N PRO A 7 16.08 -22.28 -12.26
CA PRO A 7 15.48 -20.98 -11.98
C PRO A 7 14.19 -21.19 -11.17
N VAL A 8 14.15 -20.64 -9.96
CA VAL A 8 12.98 -20.73 -9.09
C VAL A 8 11.81 -20.05 -9.79
N SER A 9 10.68 -20.76 -9.92
CA SER A 9 9.52 -20.25 -10.65
C SER A 9 8.96 -18.98 -10.01
N SER A 10 8.38 -18.08 -10.82
CA SER A 10 7.74 -16.85 -10.33
C SER A 10 6.64 -17.13 -9.32
N ALA A 11 5.93 -18.26 -9.45
CA ALA A 11 4.93 -18.71 -8.48
C ALA A 11 5.56 -19.06 -7.11
N ALA A 12 6.68 -19.77 -7.10
CA ALA A 12 7.40 -20.09 -5.86
C ALA A 12 7.94 -18.82 -5.18
N LYS A 13 8.49 -17.89 -5.95
CA LYS A 13 8.96 -16.57 -5.44
C LYS A 13 7.82 -15.77 -4.80
N ARG A 14 6.65 -15.71 -5.47
CA ARG A 14 5.44 -15.06 -4.94
C ARG A 14 4.93 -15.71 -3.66
N SER A 15 4.92 -17.05 -3.61
CA SER A 15 4.54 -17.79 -2.40
C SER A 15 5.48 -17.48 -1.24
N ALA A 16 6.80 -17.53 -1.48
CA ALA A 16 7.81 -17.18 -0.48
C ALA A 16 7.66 -15.74 0.00
N ALA A 17 7.45 -14.78 -0.91
CA ALA A 17 7.18 -13.38 -0.59
C ALA A 17 5.99 -13.24 0.37
N LYS A 18 4.87 -13.92 0.09
CA LYS A 18 3.67 -13.90 0.92
C LYS A 18 3.92 -14.50 2.32
N VAL A 19 4.65 -15.60 2.39
CA VAL A 19 5.02 -16.23 3.67
C VAL A 19 5.91 -15.31 4.49
N MET A 20 6.96 -14.73 3.88
CA MET A 20 7.86 -13.79 4.55
C MET A 20 7.13 -12.52 4.98
N ALA A 21 6.20 -12.00 4.18
CA ALA A 21 5.33 -10.88 4.54
C ALA A 21 4.48 -11.17 5.79
N LYS A 22 3.92 -12.38 5.85
CA LYS A 22 3.11 -12.84 6.97
C LYS A 22 3.97 -12.97 8.22
N TYR A 23 5.15 -13.56 8.09
CA TYR A 23 6.12 -13.66 9.18
C TYR A 23 6.51 -12.26 9.72
N LEU A 24 6.93 -11.35 8.84
CA LEU A 24 7.28 -9.97 9.24
C LEU A 24 6.10 -9.19 9.84
N ARG A 25 4.86 -9.55 9.53
CA ARG A 25 3.68 -8.92 10.16
C ARG A 25 3.43 -9.38 11.59
N HIS A 26 3.87 -10.59 11.95
CA HIS A 26 3.55 -11.22 13.24
C HIS A 26 4.74 -11.35 14.18
N VAL A 27 5.96 -11.18 13.71
CA VAL A 27 7.14 -11.22 14.59
C VAL A 27 7.26 -9.89 15.35
N PRO A 28 7.23 -9.91 16.69
CA PRO A 28 7.53 -8.73 17.49
C PRO A 28 8.98 -8.32 17.25
N PHE A 29 9.16 -7.05 16.89
CA PHE A 29 10.47 -6.42 16.88
C PHE A 29 10.79 -6.09 18.34
N GLU A 30 11.31 -7.06 19.07
CA GLU A 30 11.86 -6.78 20.39
C GLU A 30 13.14 -5.96 20.19
N SER A 31 13.15 -4.78 20.83
CA SER A 31 14.30 -3.93 21.13
C SER A 31 15.51 -4.10 20.21
N GLU A 32 15.60 -3.30 19.14
CA GLU A 32 16.78 -3.13 18.27
C GLU A 32 17.51 -4.39 17.74
N GLY A 33 17.01 -5.61 17.98
CA GLY A 33 17.92 -6.74 18.12
C GLY A 33 17.39 -8.13 17.76
N SER A 34 16.16 -8.27 17.26
CA SER A 34 15.84 -9.50 16.51
C SER A 34 16.55 -9.44 15.14
N SER A 35 17.85 -9.73 15.13
CA SER A 35 18.72 -9.66 13.95
C SER A 35 18.09 -10.39 12.75
N LYS A 36 17.38 -11.49 13.01
CA LYS A 36 16.71 -12.30 11.98
C LYS A 36 15.60 -11.54 11.25
N SER A 37 14.76 -10.79 11.98
CA SER A 37 13.62 -10.09 11.36
C SER A 37 14.05 -8.84 10.59
N LEU A 38 15.09 -8.15 11.06
CA LEU A 38 15.77 -7.05 10.37
C LEU A 38 16.47 -7.54 9.10
N THR A 39 17.25 -8.62 9.21
CA THR A 39 17.94 -9.25 8.09
C THR A 39 16.95 -9.72 7.03
N LEU A 40 15.87 -10.42 7.43
CA LEU A 40 14.83 -10.86 6.50
C LEU A 40 14.17 -9.70 5.75
N ALA A 41 13.92 -8.57 6.44
CA ALA A 41 13.36 -7.38 5.80
C ALA A 41 14.33 -6.78 4.77
N ARG A 42 15.63 -6.73 5.07
CA ARG A 42 16.65 -6.29 4.10
C ARG A 42 16.75 -7.24 2.92
N GLU A 43 16.79 -8.54 3.17
CA GLU A 43 16.83 -9.58 2.12
C GLU A 43 15.61 -9.49 1.19
N LEU A 44 14.42 -9.25 1.74
CA LEU A 44 13.23 -9.04 0.92
C LEU A 44 13.33 -7.79 0.03
N VAL A 45 13.86 -6.68 0.55
CA VAL A 45 14.06 -5.47 -0.26
C VAL A 45 15.15 -5.71 -1.32
N GLN A 46 16.23 -6.43 -1.01
CA GLN A 46 17.22 -6.79 -2.01
C GLN A 46 16.67 -7.74 -3.07
N ALA A 47 15.87 -8.74 -2.68
CA ALA A 47 15.18 -9.61 -3.62
C ALA A 47 14.23 -8.82 -4.53
N LEU A 48 13.50 -7.84 -3.97
CA LEU A 48 12.67 -6.90 -4.74
C LEU A 48 13.49 -6.15 -5.79
N LEU A 49 14.65 -5.60 -5.41
CA LEU A 49 15.49 -4.82 -6.32
C LEU A 49 16.14 -5.69 -7.40
N ALA A 50 16.50 -6.93 -7.06
CA ALA A 50 17.08 -7.89 -8.00
C ALA A 50 16.05 -8.56 -8.93
N GLU A 51 14.75 -8.48 -8.63
CA GLU A 51 13.73 -9.18 -9.40
C GLU A 51 13.42 -8.49 -10.74
N PRO A 52 13.65 -9.14 -11.90
CA PRO A 52 13.33 -8.56 -13.20
C PRO A 52 11.83 -8.51 -13.48
N ASP A 53 11.05 -9.49 -12.99
CA ASP A 53 9.59 -9.51 -13.16
C ASP A 53 8.93 -8.48 -12.23
N ILE A 54 8.37 -7.44 -12.83
CA ILE A 54 7.75 -6.33 -12.10
C ILE A 54 6.51 -6.74 -11.31
N SER A 55 5.81 -7.81 -11.72
CA SER A 55 4.65 -8.33 -11.00
C SER A 55 5.09 -8.98 -9.68
N VAL A 56 6.18 -9.77 -9.73
CA VAL A 56 6.78 -10.37 -8.53
C VAL A 56 7.38 -9.30 -7.63
N ALA A 57 8.05 -8.31 -8.22
CA ALA A 57 8.54 -7.13 -7.50
C ALA A 57 7.40 -6.39 -6.78
N SER A 58 6.26 -6.19 -7.44
CA SER A 58 5.10 -5.55 -6.80
C SER A 58 4.60 -6.33 -5.58
N GLU A 59 4.52 -7.66 -5.66
CA GLU A 59 4.11 -8.49 -4.52
C GLU A 59 5.11 -8.41 -3.35
N LEU A 60 6.41 -8.44 -3.64
CA LEU A 60 7.47 -8.25 -2.63
C LEU A 60 7.39 -6.87 -1.98
N CYS A 61 7.17 -5.82 -2.77
CA CYS A 61 7.04 -4.46 -2.27
C CYS A 61 5.80 -4.30 -1.38
N ALA A 62 4.66 -4.86 -1.79
CA ALA A 62 3.43 -4.88 -1.00
C ALA A 62 3.61 -5.64 0.33
N ALA A 63 4.34 -6.76 0.29
CA ALA A 63 4.69 -7.54 1.46
C ALA A 63 5.49 -6.72 2.49
N VAL A 64 6.52 -6.00 2.03
CA VAL A 64 7.33 -5.10 2.88
C VAL A 64 6.50 -3.91 3.37
N ALA A 65 5.64 -3.33 2.54
CA ALA A 65 4.75 -2.25 2.98
C ALA A 65 3.79 -2.69 4.10
N ALA A 66 3.29 -3.93 4.03
CA ALA A 66 2.37 -4.48 5.02
C ALA A 66 3.03 -4.64 6.40
N SER A 67 4.32 -4.97 6.48
CA SER A 67 5.02 -5.12 7.77
C SER A 67 5.18 -3.81 8.54
N ILE A 68 5.14 -2.65 7.87
CA ILE A 68 5.22 -1.32 8.50
C ILE A 68 3.97 -0.98 9.34
N GLY A 69 2.80 -1.55 8.99
CA GLY A 69 1.49 -1.14 9.54
C GLY A 69 1.24 -1.52 11.01
N ASN A 70 1.93 -2.54 11.52
CA ASN A 70 1.58 -3.18 12.79
C ASN A 70 2.49 -2.82 13.98
N ARG A 71 3.42 -1.86 13.81
CA ARG A 71 4.50 -1.62 14.79
C ARG A 71 4.51 -0.16 15.23
N SER A 72 4.04 0.13 16.44
CA SER A 72 3.96 1.49 16.98
C SER A 72 5.19 1.93 17.75
N ARG A 73 5.90 1.02 18.46
CA ARG A 73 7.02 1.38 19.36
C ARG A 73 8.40 1.52 18.70
N HIS A 74 8.64 0.87 17.55
CA HIS A 74 9.94 0.90 16.83
C HIS A 74 9.78 1.29 15.35
N LYS A 75 8.75 2.07 15.05
CA LYS A 75 8.29 2.34 13.68
C LYS A 75 9.33 3.09 12.84
N GLU A 76 10.00 4.08 13.44
CA GLU A 76 10.90 4.96 12.70
C GLU A 76 12.21 4.26 12.29
N GLY A 77 12.90 3.60 13.22
CA GLY A 77 14.14 2.87 12.93
C GLY A 77 13.95 1.76 11.89
N TYR A 78 12.83 1.03 11.97
CA TYR A 78 12.50 0.02 10.96
C TYR A 78 12.27 0.63 9.57
N LYS A 79 11.53 1.75 9.49
CA LYS A 79 11.32 2.46 8.22
C LYS A 79 12.63 2.98 7.65
N LYS A 80 13.52 3.55 8.47
CA LYS A 80 14.85 4.02 8.04
C LYS A 80 15.66 2.88 7.44
N LEU A 81 15.70 1.72 8.11
CA LEU A 81 16.35 0.53 7.56
C LEU A 81 15.79 0.11 6.20
N LEU A 82 14.46 0.14 6.03
CA LEU A 82 13.84 -0.21 4.74
C LEU A 82 14.20 0.81 3.65
N VAL A 83 14.26 2.09 4.00
CA VAL A 83 14.72 3.16 3.11
C VAL A 83 16.18 2.93 2.70
N ASP A 84 17.07 2.67 3.67
CA ASP A 84 18.49 2.39 3.44
C ASP A 84 18.71 1.12 2.61
N ALA A 85 17.83 0.13 2.76
CA ALA A 85 17.84 -1.08 1.94
C ALA A 85 17.35 -0.84 0.49
N GLY A 86 16.79 0.34 0.19
CA GLY A 86 16.37 0.74 -1.16
C GLY A 86 14.89 0.54 -1.47
N LEU A 87 14.01 0.44 -0.46
CA LEU A 87 12.57 0.26 -0.69
C LEU A 87 11.95 1.38 -1.54
N LEU A 88 12.44 2.62 -1.41
CA LEU A 88 11.98 3.76 -2.21
C LEU A 88 12.32 3.61 -3.70
N VAL A 89 13.44 2.97 -4.03
CA VAL A 89 13.82 2.65 -5.42
C VAL A 89 12.82 1.66 -6.02
N GLY A 90 12.43 0.64 -5.24
CA GLY A 90 11.38 -0.30 -5.62
C GLY A 90 10.03 0.40 -5.84
N ALA A 91 9.63 1.29 -4.93
CA ALA A 91 8.39 2.06 -5.06
C ALA A 91 8.40 2.96 -6.31
N LYS A 92 9.51 3.66 -6.59
CA LYS A 92 9.69 4.45 -7.82
C LYS A 92 9.53 3.58 -9.06
N ARG A 93 10.20 2.43 -9.12
CA ARG A 93 10.09 1.49 -10.25
C ARG A 93 8.65 1.06 -10.51
N LEU A 94 7.89 0.76 -9.46
CA LEU A 94 6.47 0.39 -9.57
C LEU A 94 5.59 1.56 -10.02
N LEU A 95 5.82 2.76 -9.48
CA LEU A 95 5.06 3.95 -9.86
C LEU A 95 5.23 4.29 -11.34
N LEU A 96 6.46 4.22 -11.84
CA LEU A 96 6.80 4.53 -13.23
C LEU A 96 6.30 3.48 -14.24
N ALA A 97 6.00 2.27 -13.79
CA ALA A 97 5.39 1.25 -14.64
C ALA A 97 3.91 1.52 -14.96
N ALA A 98 3.31 2.54 -14.34
CA ALA A 98 2.00 3.09 -14.65
C ALA A 98 0.84 2.07 -14.73
N SER A 99 0.99 0.92 -14.07
CA SER A 99 -0.08 -0.06 -13.89
C SER A 99 -0.83 0.26 -12.61
N GLU A 100 -2.17 0.20 -12.67
CA GLU A 100 -3.06 0.45 -11.53
C GLU A 100 -2.60 -0.27 -10.25
N THR A 101 -2.37 -1.58 -10.34
CA THR A 101 -1.92 -2.40 -9.20
C THR A 101 -0.59 -1.92 -8.64
N PHE A 102 0.36 -1.55 -9.50
CA PHE A 102 1.71 -1.14 -9.10
C PHE A 102 1.71 0.26 -8.49
N ILE A 103 0.90 1.17 -9.05
CA ILE A 103 0.64 2.50 -8.50
C ILE A 103 0.09 2.39 -7.08
N LEU A 104 -0.92 1.54 -6.85
CA LEU A 104 -1.51 1.35 -5.53
C LEU A 104 -0.47 0.90 -4.49
N VAL A 105 0.41 -0.04 -4.87
CA VAL A 105 1.50 -0.51 -4.00
C VAL A 105 2.51 0.60 -3.74
N ALA A 106 2.96 1.30 -4.78
CA ALA A 106 3.92 2.40 -4.66
C ALA A 106 3.38 3.54 -3.79
N ALA A 107 2.15 3.99 -4.03
CA ALA A 107 1.49 5.02 -3.24
C ALA A 107 1.37 4.63 -1.76
N ASN A 108 1.04 3.36 -1.47
CA ASN A 108 0.98 2.87 -0.09
C ASN A 108 2.36 2.88 0.60
N VAL A 109 3.43 2.52 -0.11
CA VAL A 109 4.80 2.60 0.42
C VAL A 109 5.17 4.04 0.74
N LEU A 110 5.00 4.95 -0.23
CA LEU A 110 5.32 6.37 -0.06
C LEU A 110 4.51 6.98 1.08
N LEU A 111 3.21 6.67 1.18
CA LEU A 111 2.37 7.11 2.28
C LEU A 111 2.91 6.63 3.64
N LYS A 112 3.30 5.35 3.74
CA LYS A 112 3.82 4.76 4.98
C LYS A 112 5.16 5.34 5.40
N LEU A 113 5.97 5.82 4.47
CA LEU A 113 7.32 6.35 4.71
C LEU A 113 7.38 7.89 4.73
N SER A 114 6.27 8.57 4.40
CA SER A 114 6.19 10.03 4.24
C SER A 114 6.51 10.87 5.48
N ASP A 115 6.58 10.26 6.66
CA ASP A 115 7.07 10.87 7.90
C ASP A 115 8.59 10.94 7.99
N LEU A 116 9.32 10.19 7.15
CA LEU A 116 10.77 10.26 7.06
C LEU A 116 11.22 11.35 6.07
N GLU A 117 12.17 12.17 6.50
CA GLU A 117 12.75 13.22 5.64
C GLU A 117 13.44 12.63 4.40
N GLN A 118 14.11 11.48 4.55
CA GLN A 118 14.73 10.75 3.45
C GLN A 118 13.71 10.38 2.35
N CYS A 119 12.48 10.03 2.73
CA CYS A 119 11.42 9.74 1.78
C CYS A 119 11.00 10.99 1.01
N ARG A 120 10.89 12.14 1.69
CA ARG A 120 10.48 13.41 1.09
C ARG A 120 11.53 13.93 0.13
N GLN A 121 12.79 13.90 0.56
CA GLN A 121 13.93 14.27 -0.27
C GLN A 121 14.00 13.40 -1.53
N PHE A 122 13.86 12.08 -1.39
CA PHE A 122 13.82 11.16 -2.52
C PHE A 122 12.67 11.44 -3.49
N VAL A 123 11.47 11.74 -2.98
CA VAL A 123 10.31 12.11 -3.80
C VAL A 123 10.58 13.40 -4.60
N LEU A 124 11.21 14.39 -3.97
CA LEU A 124 11.57 15.66 -4.59
C LEU A 124 12.61 15.46 -5.69
N GLU A 125 13.74 14.83 -5.35
CA GLU A 125 14.89 14.61 -6.25
C GLU A 125 14.52 13.79 -7.50
N HIS A 126 13.57 12.87 -7.36
CA HIS A 126 13.13 12.03 -8.47
C HIS A 126 11.82 12.49 -9.13
N GLY A 127 11.29 13.66 -8.75
CA GLY A 127 10.10 14.23 -9.39
C GLY A 127 8.84 13.36 -9.27
N LEU A 128 8.70 12.59 -8.19
CA LEU A 128 7.61 11.61 -8.05
C LEU A 128 6.25 12.27 -7.81
N ILE A 129 6.21 13.57 -7.48
CA ILE A 129 4.96 14.34 -7.34
C ILE A 129 4.17 14.36 -8.65
N SER A 130 4.84 14.62 -9.79
CA SER A 130 4.20 14.60 -11.11
C SER A 130 3.66 13.21 -11.43
N ALA A 131 4.45 12.15 -11.17
CA ALA A 131 4.03 10.77 -11.40
C ALA A 131 2.82 10.37 -10.54
N LEU A 132 2.77 10.80 -9.27
CA LEU A 132 1.61 10.57 -8.40
C LEU A 132 0.36 11.31 -8.88
N LYS A 133 0.51 12.55 -9.37
CA LYS A 133 -0.58 13.30 -9.98
C LYS A 133 -1.10 12.60 -11.24
N ASP A 134 -0.21 12.22 -12.15
CA ASP A 134 -0.59 11.55 -13.40
C ASP A 134 -1.27 10.20 -13.10
N ALA A 135 -0.76 9.46 -12.11
CA ALA A 135 -1.37 8.23 -11.64
C ALA A 135 -2.78 8.44 -11.06
N ALA A 136 -3.00 9.53 -10.33
CA ALA A 136 -4.32 9.88 -9.80
C ALA A 136 -5.34 10.24 -10.90
N ALA A 137 -4.86 10.84 -12.00
CA ALA A 137 -5.69 11.16 -13.16
C ALA A 137 -5.97 9.93 -14.06
N SER A 138 -5.01 9.00 -14.15
CA SER A 138 -5.06 7.86 -15.08
C SER A 138 -6.00 6.75 -14.61
N HIS A 139 -6.03 6.46 -13.30
CA HIS A 139 -6.85 5.39 -12.74
C HIS A 139 -7.70 5.90 -11.59
N ARG A 140 -9.02 5.71 -11.71
CA ARG A 140 -9.99 6.17 -10.70
C ARG A 140 -9.75 5.54 -9.32
N SER A 141 -9.41 4.26 -9.26
CA SER A 141 -9.08 3.54 -8.03
C SER A 141 -7.79 4.05 -7.37
N CYS A 142 -6.87 4.60 -8.16
CA CYS A 142 -5.60 5.15 -7.69
C CYS A 142 -5.70 6.60 -7.24
N ALA A 143 -6.76 7.33 -7.63
CA ALA A 143 -6.93 8.74 -7.28
C ALA A 143 -6.75 9.00 -5.78
N ILE A 144 -7.54 8.35 -4.92
CA ILE A 144 -7.46 8.57 -3.47
C ILE A 144 -6.10 8.15 -2.90
N PRO A 145 -5.58 6.93 -3.18
CA PRO A 145 -4.27 6.50 -2.67
C PRO A 145 -3.11 7.40 -3.11
N ALA A 146 -3.04 7.76 -4.39
CA ALA A 146 -1.97 8.59 -4.95
C ALA A 146 -2.02 10.01 -4.39
N MET A 147 -3.21 10.63 -4.33
CA MET A 147 -3.36 11.98 -3.76
C MET A 147 -3.07 11.99 -2.25
N ARG A 148 -3.43 10.93 -1.51
CA ARG A 148 -3.09 10.81 -0.09
C ARG A 148 -1.58 10.67 0.11
N ALA A 149 -0.90 9.90 -0.72
CA ALA A 149 0.56 9.78 -0.68
C ALA A 149 1.24 11.12 -0.98
N LEU A 150 0.79 11.82 -2.02
CA LEU A 150 1.26 13.16 -2.41
C LEU A 150 1.11 14.16 -1.26
N ALA A 151 -0.11 14.29 -0.72
CA ALA A 151 -0.39 15.21 0.38
C ALA A 151 0.43 14.90 1.64
N SER A 152 0.68 13.62 1.91
CA SER A 152 1.48 13.20 3.07
C SER A 152 2.97 13.54 2.90
N CYS A 153 3.52 13.34 1.70
CA CYS A 153 4.91 13.69 1.40
C CYS A 153 5.12 15.22 1.40
N ALA A 154 4.17 15.99 0.83
CA ALA A 154 4.24 17.45 0.80
C ALA A 154 3.95 18.13 2.17
N ARG A 155 3.53 17.36 3.19
CA ARG A 155 3.15 17.93 4.49
C ARG A 155 4.37 18.45 5.25
N GLY A 156 4.53 19.77 5.28
CA GLY A 156 5.62 20.42 6.02
C GLY A 156 6.93 20.49 5.24
N HIS A 157 6.93 20.15 3.94
CA HIS A 157 8.11 20.23 3.07
C HIS A 157 7.85 21.24 1.94
N VAL A 158 8.49 22.41 2.01
CA VAL A 158 8.21 23.54 1.11
C VAL A 158 8.51 23.20 -0.36
N GLY A 159 9.67 22.57 -0.64
CA GLY A 159 10.04 22.20 -2.02
C GLY A 159 9.00 21.30 -2.70
N LEU A 160 8.48 20.29 -2.01
CA LEU A 160 7.44 19.42 -2.53
C LEU A 160 6.10 20.12 -2.74
N ARG A 161 5.77 21.13 -1.91
CA ARG A 161 4.55 21.94 -2.10
C ARG A 161 4.67 22.82 -3.33
N LEU A 162 5.82 23.45 -3.54
CA LEU A 162 6.09 24.24 -4.75
C LEU A 162 6.02 23.35 -5.98
N GLN A 163 6.69 22.20 -5.97
CA GLN A 163 6.61 21.24 -7.08
C GLN A 163 5.18 20.75 -7.34
N ALA A 164 4.38 20.51 -6.29
CA ALA A 164 2.98 20.14 -6.43
C ALA A 164 2.11 21.25 -7.06
N LEU A 165 2.41 22.51 -6.75
CA LEU A 165 1.75 23.66 -7.39
C LEU A 165 2.18 23.78 -8.86
N GLU A 166 3.48 23.73 -9.13
CA GLU A 166 4.05 23.85 -10.48
C GLU A 166 3.55 22.75 -11.42
N CYS A 167 3.37 21.52 -10.93
CA CYS A 167 2.92 20.41 -11.76
C CYS A 167 1.39 20.30 -11.89
N GLY A 168 0.63 21.22 -11.30
CA GLY A 168 -0.84 21.25 -11.34
C GLY A 168 -1.50 20.16 -10.47
N ALA A 169 -0.85 19.72 -9.39
CA ALA A 169 -1.39 18.65 -8.55
C ALA A 169 -2.63 19.11 -7.76
N VAL A 170 -2.69 20.38 -7.37
CA VAL A 170 -3.83 20.93 -6.61
C VAL A 170 -5.10 20.93 -7.47
N GLU A 171 -4.98 21.33 -8.73
CA GLU A 171 -6.04 21.30 -9.73
C GLU A 171 -6.53 19.87 -9.95
N ALA A 172 -5.61 18.90 -10.01
CA ALA A 172 -5.95 17.48 -10.10
C ALA A 172 -6.68 16.97 -8.84
N VAL A 173 -6.29 17.41 -7.63
CA VAL A 173 -7.07 17.13 -6.39
C VAL A 173 -8.49 17.64 -6.56
N LEU A 174 -8.64 18.92 -6.92
CA LEU A 174 -9.93 19.59 -6.99
C LEU A 174 -10.85 18.95 -8.03
N ALA A 175 -10.32 18.60 -9.20
CA ALA A 175 -11.05 17.87 -10.23
C ALA A 175 -11.54 16.51 -9.73
N SER A 176 -10.68 15.78 -9.01
CA SER A 176 -11.03 14.48 -8.43
C SER A 176 -12.12 14.59 -7.35
N LEU A 177 -12.04 15.61 -6.48
CA LEU A 177 -13.06 15.87 -5.45
C LEU A 177 -14.41 16.26 -6.06
N LYS A 178 -14.43 17.12 -7.09
CA LYS A 178 -15.66 17.48 -7.80
C LYS A 178 -16.32 16.25 -8.43
N SER A 179 -15.55 15.38 -9.06
CA SER A 179 -16.04 14.12 -9.65
C SER A 179 -16.67 13.19 -8.60
N LEU A 180 -16.10 13.13 -7.39
CA LEU A 180 -16.65 12.36 -6.28
C LEU A 180 -17.94 12.98 -5.72
N ALA A 181 -17.98 14.31 -5.55
CA ALA A 181 -19.15 15.02 -5.01
C ALA A 181 -20.39 14.90 -5.91
N VAL A 182 -20.22 14.98 -7.24
CA VAL A 182 -21.33 14.80 -8.21
C VAL A 182 -21.95 13.41 -8.13
N ARG A 183 -21.19 12.40 -7.67
CA ARG A 183 -21.69 11.03 -7.54
C ARG A 183 -22.34 10.74 -6.19
N GLY A 184 -21.86 11.34 -5.10
CA GLY A 184 -22.54 11.27 -3.81
C GLY A 184 -23.98 11.78 -3.89
N GLY A 185 -24.22 12.84 -4.66
CA GLY A 185 -25.58 13.34 -4.91
C GLY A 185 -26.44 12.48 -5.85
N ARG A 186 -25.84 11.61 -6.68
CA ARG A 186 -26.59 10.70 -7.58
C ARG A 186 -26.96 9.37 -6.94
N GLU A 187 -26.25 8.95 -5.90
CA GLU A 187 -26.60 7.75 -5.14
C GLU A 187 -27.70 8.05 -4.10
N GLU A 188 -27.91 9.31 -3.70
CA GLU A 188 -29.02 9.73 -2.83
C GLU A 188 -30.34 10.03 -3.56
N GLU A 189 -30.34 10.24 -4.89
CA GLU A 189 -31.56 10.45 -5.68
C GLU A 189 -32.13 9.15 -6.29
N GLY A 190 -31.58 7.98 -5.94
CA GLY A 190 -31.92 6.68 -6.53
C GLY A 190 -32.55 5.65 -5.60
N GLU A 191 -32.84 6.00 -4.34
CA GLU A 191 -33.59 5.14 -3.41
C GLU A 191 -35.07 5.56 -3.40
N GLU A 192 -35.77 5.39 -4.54
CA GLU A 192 -37.22 5.18 -4.47
C GLU A 192 -37.47 3.72 -4.07
N GLU A 193 -38.28 3.58 -3.03
CA GLU A 193 -38.63 2.36 -2.31
C GLU A 193 -39.10 1.23 -3.25
N GLU A 194 -38.30 0.17 -3.42
CA GLU A 194 -38.88 -1.15 -3.67
C GLU A 194 -39.36 -1.71 -2.32
N GLU A 195 -40.65 -1.52 -2.02
CA GLU A 195 -41.36 -2.31 -1.02
C GLU A 195 -41.28 -3.80 -1.39
N ILE A 196 -40.26 -4.49 -0.89
CA ILE A 196 -40.24 -5.95 -0.85
C ILE A 196 -41.22 -6.37 0.24
N SER A 197 -42.44 -6.71 -0.16
CA SER A 197 -43.44 -7.35 0.70
C SER A 197 -42.92 -8.72 1.16
N VAL A 198 -42.34 -8.80 2.36
CA VAL A 198 -41.94 -10.06 2.99
C VAL A 198 -43.13 -10.66 3.75
N PRO A 199 -43.58 -11.88 3.46
CA PRO A 199 -44.58 -12.55 4.28
C PRO A 199 -43.99 -12.89 5.65
N ARG A 200 -44.63 -12.42 6.72
CA ARG A 200 -44.35 -12.79 8.12
C ARG A 200 -44.54 -14.31 8.30
N ALA A 201 -43.44 -15.05 8.43
CA ALA A 201 -43.45 -16.38 9.03
C ALA A 201 -43.02 -16.28 10.51
N SER A 202 -44.01 -16.31 11.41
CA SER A 202 -43.80 -16.34 12.85
C SER A 202 -43.02 -17.59 13.28
N ALA A 203 -41.86 -17.38 13.90
CA ALA A 203 -41.10 -18.43 14.57
C ALA A 203 -41.84 -18.94 15.82
N LYS A 204 -42.07 -20.26 15.91
CA LYS A 204 -42.30 -20.96 17.19
C LYS A 204 -41.10 -21.85 17.47
N ILE A 205 -40.12 -21.31 18.20
CA ILE A 205 -39.03 -22.12 18.76
C ILE A 205 -39.55 -22.77 20.04
N ARG A 206 -39.66 -24.11 20.03
CA ARG A 206 -40.03 -24.92 21.20
C ARG A 206 -38.74 -25.33 21.92
N ILE A 207 -38.39 -24.65 23.01
CA ILE A 207 -37.26 -25.02 23.87
C ILE A 207 -37.65 -26.28 24.65
N ARG A 208 -36.89 -27.36 24.48
CA ARG A 208 -37.04 -28.62 25.23
C ARG A 208 -36.02 -28.61 26.38
N MET A 209 -36.47 -28.39 27.61
CA MET A 209 -35.62 -28.57 28.78
C MET A 209 -35.39 -30.06 29.03
N MET A 210 -34.13 -30.47 29.13
CA MET A 210 -33.73 -31.80 29.57
C MET A 210 -33.70 -31.83 31.10
N PRO A 211 -34.23 -32.87 31.77
CA PRO A 211 -34.13 -32.99 33.22
C PRO A 211 -32.73 -33.47 33.61
N THR A 212 -32.14 -32.80 34.59
CA THR A 212 -30.93 -33.23 35.27
C THR A 212 -31.22 -34.46 36.12
N LYS A 213 -30.49 -35.55 35.89
CA LYS A 213 -30.18 -36.59 36.87
C LYS A 213 -28.71 -36.90 36.78
#